data_AF-A0A2D9RKE7-F1
#
_entry.id   AF-A0A2D9RKE7-F1
#
_cell.length_a   1.000
_cell.length_b   1.000
_cell.length_c   1.000
_cell.angle_alpha   90.00
_cell.angle_beta   90.00
_cell.angle_gamma   90.00
#
_symmetry.space_group_name_H-M   'P 1'
#
loop_
_entity.id
_entity.type
_entity.pdbx_description
1 polymer ?
#
loop_
_entity_poly.entity_id
_entity_poly.type
_entity_poly.pdbx_seq_one_letter_code
_entity_poly.pdbx_strand_id
1 'polypeptide(L)'
;MDKINLNWKIISMILIPIAIIMLIFDNNQSPKNKMHNKVYKILKEKEWNTSKKKGVIETNLDSTDGFVHLSTAQQLAGTLHYYFNDDESLILLQFNSNELTDALIFEEPIVEGKRKGKFPHYYSKLETKKISNFWEIKRGAFILPEEVILDNEN
;
A
#
# COMPACT_ATOMS: atom_id res chain seq x y z
N MET A 1 12.23 1.67 61.36
CA MET A 1 11.76 2.23 60.07
C MET A 1 12.65 3.42 59.79
N ASP A 2 13.74 3.19 59.07
CA ASP A 2 14.76 4.22 58.85
C ASP A 2 14.37 5.08 57.65
N LYS A 3 14.25 6.39 57.89
CA LYS A 3 13.97 7.37 56.82
C LYS A 3 15.22 7.49 55.96
N ILE A 4 15.14 7.00 54.73
CA ILE A 4 16.18 7.17 53.71
C ILE A 4 16.27 8.68 53.41
N ASN A 5 17.37 9.29 53.82
CA ASN A 5 17.64 10.71 53.60
C ASN A 5 18.26 10.85 52.20
N LEU A 6 17.41 11.00 51.19
CA LEU A 6 17.83 10.99 49.79
C LEU A 6 18.36 12.38 49.41
N ASN A 7 19.65 12.45 49.07
CA ASN A 7 20.31 13.70 48.71
C ASN A 7 19.80 14.22 47.36
N TRP A 8 19.06 15.33 47.39
CA TRP A 8 18.50 16.00 46.20
C TRP A 8 19.55 16.27 45.10
N LYS A 9 20.81 16.56 45.47
CA LYS A 9 21.89 16.77 44.49
C LYS A 9 22.20 15.50 43.69
N ILE A 10 22.08 14.33 44.31
CA ILE A 10 22.31 13.03 43.65
C ILE A 10 21.12 12.69 42.74
N ILE A 11 19.89 12.97 43.20
CA ILE A 11 18.66 12.76 42.43
C ILE A 11 18.68 13.62 41.15
N SER A 12 19.04 14.90 41.26
CA SER A 12 19.10 15.81 40.10
C SER A 12 20.20 15.42 39.12
N MET A 13 21.34 14.92 39.62
CA MET A 13 22.48 14.51 38.79
C MET A 13 22.19 13.26 37.93
N ILE A 14 21.18 12.47 38.30
CA ILE A 14 20.72 11.30 37.54
C ILE A 14 19.54 11.66 36.63
N LEU A 15 18.60 12.51 37.07
CA LEU A 15 17.43 12.90 36.26
C LEU A 15 17.78 13.75 35.04
N ILE A 16 18.75 14.66 35.16
CA ILE A 16 19.19 15.53 34.05
C ILE A 16 19.73 14.72 32.87
N PRO A 17 20.68 13.78 33.04
CA PRO A 17 21.14 12.95 31.93
C PRO A 17 20.05 12.01 31.41
N ILE A 18 19.12 11.52 32.24
CA ILE A 18 17.98 10.71 31.75
C ILE A 18 17.05 11.56 30.87
N ALA A 19 16.73 12.79 31.26
CA ALA A 19 15.90 13.70 30.45
C ALA A 19 16.60 14.09 29.14
N ILE A 20 17.93 14.32 29.18
CA ILE A 20 18.74 14.57 27.99
C ILE A 20 18.79 13.33 27.09
N ILE A 21 18.94 12.12 27.65
CA ILE A 21 18.88 10.86 26.90
C ILE A 21 17.48 10.66 26.29
N MET A 22 16.39 10.95 27.01
CA MET A 22 15.03 10.90 26.47
C MET A 22 14.83 11.93 25.35
N LEU A 23 15.31 13.17 25.52
CA LEU A 23 15.29 14.20 24.47
C LEU A 23 16.12 13.80 23.24
N ILE A 24 17.26 13.14 23.44
CA ILE A 24 18.09 12.60 22.36
C ILE A 24 17.39 11.42 21.70
N PHE A 25 16.73 10.51 22.43
CA PHE A 25 15.96 9.39 21.86
C PHE A 25 14.74 9.88 21.07
N ASP A 26 14.02 10.89 21.56
CA ASP A 26 12.91 11.51 20.83
C ASP A 26 13.41 12.23 19.56
N ASN A 27 14.56 12.91 19.62
CA ASN A 27 15.16 13.59 18.46
C ASN A 27 15.95 12.65 17.52
N ASN A 28 16.33 11.44 17.95
CA ASN A 28 16.95 10.40 17.11
C ASN A 28 15.93 9.49 16.43
N GLN A 29 14.63 9.78 16.56
CA GLN A 29 13.74 9.51 15.46
C GLN A 29 14.10 10.48 14.33
N SER A 30 15.15 10.13 13.58
CA SER A 30 15.26 10.52 12.17
C SER A 30 13.85 10.44 11.60
N PRO A 31 13.33 11.47 10.91
CA PRO A 31 12.00 11.42 10.35
C PRO A 31 12.00 10.21 9.43
N LYS A 32 11.50 9.06 9.93
CA LYS A 32 11.25 7.88 9.13
C LYS A 32 10.48 8.46 7.99
N ASN A 33 11.11 8.45 6.81
CA ASN A 33 10.51 8.94 5.58
C ASN A 33 9.04 8.62 5.68
N LYS A 34 8.18 9.65 5.72
CA LYS A 34 6.76 9.52 5.45
C LYS A 34 6.68 9.09 3.99
N MET A 35 7.15 7.88 3.69
CA MET A 35 6.84 7.21 2.45
C MET A 35 5.34 7.02 2.56
N HIS A 36 4.61 7.90 1.89
CA HIS A 36 3.20 7.70 1.63
C HIS A 36 3.09 6.28 1.07
N ASN A 37 2.66 5.33 1.89
CA ASN A 37 2.68 3.93 1.49
C ASN A 37 1.55 3.80 0.46
N LYS A 38 1.89 3.79 -0.82
CA LYS A 38 0.89 3.79 -1.90
C LYS A 38 0.27 2.40 -1.97
N VAL A 39 -1.05 2.37 -2.09
CA VAL A 39 -1.81 1.15 -2.36
C VAL A 39 -2.61 1.32 -3.63
N TYR A 40 -2.90 0.21 -4.28
CA TYR A 40 -3.37 0.19 -5.65
C TYR A 40 -4.60 -0.69 -5.81
N LYS A 41 -5.54 -0.26 -6.65
CA LYS A 41 -6.65 -1.07 -7.13
C LYS A 41 -6.51 -1.25 -8.64
N ILE A 42 -6.72 -2.47 -9.13
CA ILE A 42 -6.87 -2.76 -10.56
C ILE A 42 -8.35 -2.98 -10.82
N LEU A 43 -8.88 -2.36 -11.86
CA LEU A 43 -10.26 -2.50 -12.31
C LEU A 43 -10.29 -2.82 -13.80
N LYS A 44 -11.27 -3.63 -14.21
CA LYS A 44 -11.67 -3.71 -15.62
C LYS A 44 -12.35 -2.40 -16.03
N GLU A 45 -12.31 -2.06 -17.31
CA GLU A 45 -12.87 -0.80 -17.82
C GLU A 45 -14.35 -0.62 -17.43
N LYS A 46 -15.15 -1.70 -17.50
CA LYS A 46 -16.56 -1.69 -17.10
C LYS A 46 -16.76 -1.38 -15.61
N GLU A 47 -15.90 -1.91 -14.75
CA GLU A 47 -15.93 -1.68 -13.29
C GLU A 47 -15.54 -0.22 -12.99
N TRP A 48 -14.53 0.29 -13.70
CA TRP A 48 -14.13 1.69 -13.59
C TRP A 48 -15.25 2.64 -14.01
N ASN A 49 -15.87 2.41 -15.17
CA ASN A 49 -16.95 3.24 -15.68
C ASN A 49 -18.16 3.25 -14.74
N THR A 50 -18.50 2.10 -14.14
CA THR A 50 -19.55 2.01 -13.12
C THR A 50 -19.16 2.76 -11.85
N SER A 51 -17.95 2.54 -11.34
CA SER A 51 -17.45 3.16 -10.12
C SER A 51 -17.39 4.68 -10.23
N LYS A 52 -16.91 5.18 -11.38
CA LYS A 52 -16.83 6.61 -11.69
C LYS A 52 -18.22 7.27 -11.68
N LYS A 53 -19.24 6.61 -12.23
CA LYS A 53 -20.62 7.11 -12.22
C LYS A 53 -21.23 7.11 -10.81
N LYS A 54 -20.94 6.10 -9.99
CA LYS A 54 -21.46 5.98 -8.63
C LYS A 54 -20.69 6.82 -7.59
N GLY A 55 -19.45 7.22 -7.90
CA GLY A 55 -18.57 7.91 -6.96
C GLY A 55 -17.87 7.00 -5.95
N VAL A 56 -18.01 5.68 -6.07
CA VAL A 56 -17.44 4.67 -5.17
C VAL A 56 -16.84 3.53 -5.98
N ILE A 57 -15.69 3.03 -5.56
CA ILE A 57 -15.06 1.84 -6.11
C ILE A 57 -15.83 0.61 -5.65
N GLU A 58 -16.35 -0.16 -6.60
CA GLU A 58 -17.15 -1.34 -6.33
C GLU A 58 -16.90 -2.39 -7.43
N THR A 59 -16.58 -3.62 -7.01
CA THR A 59 -16.46 -4.80 -7.89
C THR A 59 -17.29 -5.93 -7.32
N ASN A 60 -17.73 -6.86 -8.16
CA ASN A 60 -18.50 -8.01 -7.70
C ASN A 60 -17.70 -8.84 -6.67
N LEU A 61 -16.39 -9.01 -6.88
CA LEU A 61 -15.51 -9.74 -5.97
C LEU A 61 -15.46 -9.06 -4.59
N ASP A 62 -15.16 -7.77 -4.55
CA ASP A 62 -15.07 -7.03 -3.29
C ASP A 62 -16.41 -7.01 -2.53
N SER A 63 -17.53 -6.93 -3.26
CA SER A 63 -18.87 -7.01 -2.66
C SER A 63 -19.18 -8.39 -2.09
N THR A 64 -18.71 -9.46 -2.72
CA THR A 64 -18.87 -10.84 -2.23
C THR A 64 -17.99 -11.11 -1.01
N ASP A 65 -16.75 -10.64 -1.02
CA ASP A 65 -15.78 -10.90 0.05
C ASP A 65 -15.92 -9.94 1.24
N GLY A 66 -16.62 -8.80 1.05
CA GLY A 66 -16.96 -7.85 2.11
C GLY A 66 -15.91 -6.78 2.38
N PHE A 67 -14.86 -6.70 1.56
CA PHE A 67 -13.82 -5.67 1.65
C PHE A 67 -13.22 -5.38 0.27
N VAL A 68 -12.62 -4.20 0.10
CA VAL A 68 -11.95 -3.83 -1.14
C VAL A 68 -10.53 -4.38 -1.16
N HIS A 69 -10.24 -5.28 -2.09
CA HIS A 69 -8.89 -5.80 -2.32
C HIS A 69 -8.00 -4.71 -2.91
N LEU A 70 -6.88 -4.43 -2.25
CA LEU A 70 -5.83 -3.57 -2.76
C LEU A 70 -4.53 -4.36 -2.90
N SER A 71 -3.55 -3.76 -3.57
CA SER A 71 -2.19 -4.30 -3.69
C SER A 71 -1.18 -3.22 -3.34
N THR A 72 -0.04 -3.60 -2.78
CA THR A 72 1.16 -2.77 -2.79
C THR A 72 1.80 -2.80 -4.18
N ALA A 73 2.73 -1.87 -4.45
CA ALA A 73 3.46 -1.85 -5.72
C ALA A 73 4.18 -3.18 -6.00
N GLN A 74 4.77 -3.81 -4.98
CA GLN A 74 5.47 -5.10 -5.10
C GLN A 74 4.54 -6.27 -5.47
N GLN A 75 3.25 -6.15 -5.14
CA GLN A 75 2.24 -7.18 -5.41
C GLN A 75 1.61 -7.05 -6.80
N LEU A 76 1.73 -5.90 -7.48
CA LEU A 76 1.01 -5.61 -8.72
C LEU A 76 1.29 -6.63 -9.84
N ALA A 77 2.56 -6.95 -10.09
CA ALA A 77 2.93 -7.89 -11.16
C ALA A 77 2.27 -9.26 -10.96
N GLY A 78 2.29 -9.78 -9.72
CA GLY A 78 1.61 -11.02 -9.37
C GLY A 78 0.09 -10.90 -9.50
N THR A 79 -0.50 -9.79 -9.04
CA THR A 79 -1.95 -9.58 -9.13
C THR A 79 -2.44 -9.55 -10.58
N LEU A 80 -1.71 -8.86 -11.46
CA LEU A 80 -1.99 -8.87 -12.89
C LEU A 80 -1.87 -10.26 -13.50
N HIS A 81 -0.80 -11.00 -13.18
CA HIS A 81 -0.57 -12.34 -13.70
C HIS A 81 -1.63 -13.36 -13.28
N TYR A 82 -2.04 -13.37 -12.00
CA TYR A 82 -2.93 -14.42 -11.49
C TYR A 82 -4.43 -14.12 -11.70
N TYR A 83 -4.84 -12.86 -11.76
CA TYR A 83 -6.26 -12.49 -11.75
C TYR A 83 -6.74 -11.77 -13.02
N PHE A 84 -5.82 -11.21 -13.80
CA PHE A 84 -6.14 -10.41 -14.97
C PHE A 84 -5.38 -10.90 -16.21
N ASN A 85 -5.06 -12.19 -16.30
CA ASN A 85 -4.22 -12.73 -17.37
C ASN A 85 -4.84 -12.58 -18.77
N ASP A 86 -6.17 -12.53 -18.86
CA ASP A 86 -6.90 -12.51 -20.13
C ASP A 86 -7.44 -11.11 -20.46
N ASP A 87 -7.09 -10.09 -19.67
CA ASP A 87 -7.52 -8.71 -19.88
C ASP A 87 -6.47 -7.91 -20.68
N GLU A 88 -6.88 -7.29 -21.79
CA GLU A 88 -6.00 -6.51 -22.70
C GLU A 88 -5.78 -5.06 -22.24
N SER A 89 -6.77 -4.46 -21.55
CA SER A 89 -6.67 -3.12 -20.97
C SER A 89 -7.33 -3.09 -19.60
N LEU A 90 -6.70 -2.42 -18.66
CA LEU A 90 -7.12 -2.30 -17.26
C LEU A 90 -6.91 -0.87 -16.78
N ILE A 91 -7.59 -0.52 -15.70
CA ILE A 91 -7.40 0.75 -15.01
C ILE A 91 -6.69 0.48 -13.69
N LEU A 92 -5.53 1.12 -13.51
CA LEU A 92 -4.78 1.12 -12.26
C LEU A 92 -5.07 2.40 -11.50
N LEU A 93 -5.58 2.27 -10.28
CA LEU A 93 -5.86 3.38 -9.38
C LEU A 93 -4.87 3.38 -8.23
N GLN A 94 -4.34 4.54 -7.86
CA GLN A 94 -3.45 4.71 -6.70
C GLN A 94 -4.15 5.50 -5.60
N PHE A 95 -3.97 5.05 -4.35
CA PHE A 95 -4.46 5.72 -3.15
C PHE A 95 -3.30 5.97 -2.17
N ASN A 96 -3.42 7.03 -1.38
CA ASN A 96 -2.55 7.30 -0.26
C ASN A 96 -3.04 6.48 0.95
N SER A 97 -2.28 5.48 1.40
CA SER A 97 -2.71 4.65 2.56
C SER A 97 -2.95 5.46 3.83
N ASN A 98 -2.27 6.59 4.00
CA ASN A 98 -2.43 7.46 5.16
C ASN A 98 -3.83 8.10 5.23
N GLU A 99 -4.60 8.10 4.14
CA GLU A 99 -5.99 8.58 4.08
C GLU A 99 -7.03 7.45 4.23
N LEU A 100 -6.55 6.22 4.42
CA LEU A 100 -7.34 5.00 4.54
C LEU A 100 -7.16 4.30 5.91
N THR A 101 -6.40 4.90 6.84
CA THR A 101 -5.81 4.24 8.02
C THR A 101 -6.78 3.42 8.86
N ASP A 102 -8.00 3.90 9.10
CA ASP A 102 -8.89 3.31 10.10
C ASP A 102 -9.58 2.02 9.60
N ALA A 103 -9.58 1.80 8.28
CA ALA A 103 -10.21 0.64 7.66
C ALA A 103 -9.26 -0.13 6.75
N LEU A 104 -7.98 0.24 6.67
CA LEU A 104 -6.96 -0.43 5.86
C LEU A 104 -6.16 -1.41 6.72
N ILE A 105 -6.40 -2.71 6.53
CA ILE A 105 -5.74 -3.78 7.27
C ILE A 105 -4.84 -4.57 6.32
N PHE A 106 -3.64 -4.91 6.77
CA PHE A 106 -2.71 -5.75 6.02
C PHE A 106 -2.77 -7.18 6.53
N GLU A 107 -3.28 -8.10 5.72
CA GLU A 107 -3.57 -9.48 6.11
C GLU A 107 -2.89 -10.47 5.17
N GLU A 108 -2.57 -11.66 5.68
CA GLU A 108 -2.10 -12.74 4.82
C GLU A 108 -3.22 -13.15 3.83
N PRO A 109 -2.88 -13.55 2.60
CA PRO A 109 -3.88 -14.00 1.65
C PRO A 109 -4.65 -15.20 2.21
N ILE A 110 -5.98 -15.17 2.08
CA ILE A 110 -6.91 -16.17 2.63
C ILE A 110 -6.64 -17.56 2.05
N VAL A 111 -6.19 -17.63 0.80
CA VAL A 111 -5.86 -18.89 0.13
C VAL A 111 -4.39 -19.21 0.37
N GLU A 112 -4.12 -20.28 1.12
CA GLU A 112 -2.79 -20.89 1.18
C GLU A 112 -2.35 -21.23 -0.24
N GLY A 113 -1.28 -20.59 -0.71
CA GLY A 113 -0.91 -20.67 -2.11
C GLY A 113 0.44 -20.06 -2.42
N LYS A 114 0.68 -19.82 -3.72
CA LYS A 114 1.96 -19.33 -4.24
C LYS A 114 2.25 -17.87 -3.90
N ARG A 115 1.25 -17.09 -3.47
CA ARG A 115 1.40 -15.69 -3.08
C ARG A 115 1.77 -15.62 -1.60
N LYS A 116 2.79 -14.84 -1.28
CA LYS A 116 3.25 -14.58 0.09
C LYS A 116 3.17 -13.09 0.40
N GLY A 117 3.05 -12.77 1.67
CA GLY A 117 3.09 -11.41 2.19
C GLY A 117 1.71 -10.78 2.31
N LYS A 118 1.62 -9.77 3.18
CA LYS A 118 0.35 -9.16 3.57
C LYS A 118 -0.24 -8.27 2.49
N PHE A 119 -1.48 -8.52 2.11
CA PHE A 119 -2.25 -7.70 1.17
C PHE A 119 -3.04 -6.64 1.94
N PRO A 120 -3.13 -5.40 1.40
CA PRO A 120 -4.01 -4.40 1.96
C PRO A 120 -5.47 -4.70 1.60
N HIS A 121 -6.31 -4.83 2.61
CA HIS A 121 -7.76 -4.94 2.52
C HIS A 121 -8.40 -3.70 3.15
N TYR A 122 -9.36 -3.08 2.46
CA TYR A 122 -10.03 -1.89 2.94
C TYR A 122 -11.51 -2.16 3.28
N TYR A 123 -11.85 -2.08 4.56
CA TYR A 123 -13.14 -2.46 5.16
C TYR A 123 -14.17 -1.32 5.21
N SER A 124 -14.16 -0.46 4.19
CA SER A 124 -15.11 0.66 4.09
C SER A 124 -15.36 1.02 2.64
N LYS A 125 -16.31 1.93 2.39
CA LYS A 125 -16.59 2.44 1.04
C LYS A 125 -15.38 3.24 0.56
N LEU A 126 -14.77 2.80 -0.53
CA LEU A 126 -13.64 3.49 -1.14
C LEU A 126 -14.14 4.48 -2.18
N GLU A 127 -14.25 5.75 -1.81
CA GLU A 127 -14.76 6.80 -2.70
C GLU A 127 -13.76 7.12 -3.83
N THR A 128 -14.26 7.37 -5.04
CA THR A 128 -13.42 7.73 -6.20
C THR A 128 -12.65 9.04 -6.00
N LYS A 129 -13.16 9.94 -5.16
CA LYS A 129 -12.46 11.19 -4.80
C LYS A 129 -11.14 10.97 -4.05
N LYS A 130 -10.92 9.78 -3.46
CA LYS A 130 -9.66 9.42 -2.77
C LYS A 130 -8.56 8.94 -3.73
N ILE A 131 -8.85 8.85 -5.03
CA ILE A 131 -7.86 8.46 -6.05
C ILE A 131 -6.81 9.57 -6.16
N SER A 132 -5.57 9.23 -5.84
CA SER A 132 -4.42 10.14 -5.94
C SER A 132 -3.79 10.17 -7.33
N ASN A 133 -3.92 9.07 -8.09
CA ASN A 133 -3.49 8.98 -9.48
C ASN A 133 -4.20 7.80 -10.18
N PHE A 134 -4.28 7.83 -11.50
CA PHE A 134 -4.81 6.71 -12.27
C PHE A 134 -4.06 6.54 -13.61
N TRP A 135 -4.02 5.31 -14.10
CA TRP A 135 -3.46 4.97 -15.39
C TRP A 135 -4.35 3.96 -16.11
N GLU A 136 -4.46 4.09 -17.42
CA GLU A 136 -4.83 2.97 -18.27
C GLU A 136 -3.55 2.15 -18.52
N ILE A 137 -3.59 0.86 -18.19
CA ILE A 137 -2.51 -0.07 -18.47
C ILE A 137 -2.98 -1.03 -19.55
N LYS A 138 -2.17 -1.18 -20.60
CA LYS A 138 -2.44 -2.10 -21.70
C LYS A 138 -1.49 -3.28 -21.59
N ARG A 139 -2.01 -4.46 -21.91
CA ARG A 139 -1.16 -5.61 -22.17
C ARG A 139 -0.33 -5.28 -23.40
N GLY A 140 0.98 -5.47 -23.28
CA GLY A 140 1.92 -5.26 -24.36
C GLY A 140 3.03 -6.28 -24.27
N ALA A 141 3.51 -6.73 -25.42
CA ALA A 141 4.81 -7.38 -25.55
C ALA A 141 5.87 -6.31 -25.80
N PHE A 142 7.14 -6.63 -25.54
CA PHE A 142 8.24 -5.81 -26.05
C PHE A 142 8.16 -5.79 -27.58
N ILE A 143 8.04 -4.61 -28.17
CA ILE A 143 8.13 -4.42 -29.62
C ILE A 143 9.63 -4.39 -29.95
N LEU A 144 10.09 -5.32 -30.78
CA LEU A 144 11.45 -5.30 -31.29
C LEU A 144 11.56 -4.33 -32.47
N PRO A 145 12.67 -3.57 -32.60
CA PRO A 145 12.96 -2.81 -33.81
C PRO A 145 12.95 -3.72 -35.05
N GLU A 146 12.47 -3.22 -36.19
CA GLU A 146 12.38 -3.98 -37.44
C GLU A 146 13.74 -4.58 -37.84
N GLU A 147 14.82 -3.81 -37.69
CA GLU A 147 16.21 -4.26 -37.90
C GLU A 147 16.58 -5.51 -37.07
N VAL A 148 16.12 -5.62 -35.82
CA VAL A 148 16.40 -6.77 -34.93
C VAL A 148 15.57 -7.99 -35.31
N ILE A 149 14.37 -7.78 -35.87
CA ILE A 149 13.54 -8.86 -36.41
C ILE A 149 14.15 -9.41 -37.70
N LEU A 150 14.64 -8.51 -38.57
CA LEU A 150 15.23 -8.85 -39.87
C LEU A 150 16.66 -9.43 -39.78
N ASP A 151 17.39 -9.17 -38.69
CA ASP A 151 18.75 -9.69 -38.48
C ASP A 151 18.82 -11.22 -38.37
N ASN A 152 17.68 -11.88 -38.14
CA ASN A 152 17.58 -13.33 -37.93
C ASN A 152 17.02 -14.09 -39.16
N GLU A 153 16.75 -13.39 -40.28
CA GLU A 153 16.21 -13.96 -41.53
C GLU A 153 17.22 -13.98 -42.70
N ASN A 154 18.52 -13.81 -42.43
CA ASN A 154 19.61 -14.02 -43.41
C ASN A 154 20.62 -15.08 -42.97
#